data_AF-A0AAD9MRU8-F1
#
_entry.id   AF-A0AAD9MRU8-F1
#
_cell.length_a   1.000
_cell.length_b   1.000
_cell.length_c   1.000
_cell.angle_alpha   90.00
_cell.angle_beta   90.00
_cell.angle_gamma   90.00
#
_symmetry.space_group_name_H-M   'P 1'
#
loop_
_entity.id
_entity.type
_entity.pdbx_description
1 polymer ?
#
loop_
_entity_poly.entity_id
_entity_poly.type
_entity_poly.pdbx_seq_one_letter_code
_entity_poly.pdbx_strand_id
1 'polypeptide(L)'
;MFQPTPFIMSLACADGMIGVLLPAILFKFSTYDQNMWVSAACLFRGPYYAMFSISLSTLLGIAIDRYVAAVHPLIYRMRMTVTIARFTCICIWLLQLALWEALTCYYGSQISVRNDPPGTVHNIFPGMSFLFLTQVEILLPILGNLILYSAIYIKLRKRTVVSGSTTNNLNSSCATQPSAKTKAFTKMMVLVLGYLIIAWLPYYIIVPLHKVNDPTTPTWYVYTYDFVTILLYSNSFVNPVIYSWQNRDFRDAYAKILKRKTRVGSTADRTTRNRTRFVTSSNL
;
A
#
# COMPACT_ATOMS: atom_id res chain seq x y z
N MET A 1 -15.39 18.43 2.59
CA MET A 1 -15.55 17.85 1.25
C MET A 1 -14.23 17.17 0.84
N PHE A 2 -13.99 15.96 1.35
CA PHE A 2 -12.86 15.08 1.01
C PHE A 2 -13.28 13.66 1.39
N GLN A 3 -13.99 12.93 0.54
CA GLN A 3 -14.12 11.48 0.73
C GLN A 3 -14.27 10.76 -0.61
N PRO A 4 -13.22 10.02 -0.99
CA PRO A 4 -13.34 8.68 -1.50
C PRO A 4 -12.75 7.74 -0.45
N THR A 5 -13.53 7.51 0.61
CA THR A 5 -13.37 6.42 1.57
C THR A 5 -13.15 5.04 0.92
N PRO A 6 -13.75 4.72 -0.25
CA PRO A 6 -13.55 3.42 -0.89
C PRO A 6 -12.09 3.13 -1.25
N PHE A 7 -11.34 4.10 -1.79
CA PHE A 7 -9.94 3.87 -2.14
C PHE A 7 -9.07 3.61 -0.90
N ILE A 8 -9.29 4.38 0.17
CA ILE A 8 -8.54 4.19 1.42
C ILE A 8 -8.85 2.82 2.03
N MET A 9 -10.12 2.39 1.96
CA MET A 9 -10.53 1.06 2.44
C MET A 9 -9.95 -0.06 1.59
N SER A 10 -9.99 0.07 0.25
CA SER A 10 -9.37 -0.86 -0.68
C SER A 10 -7.88 -1.02 -0.40
N LEU A 11 -7.18 0.11 -0.20
CA LEU A 11 -5.76 0.13 0.11
C LEU A 11 -5.46 -0.56 1.44
N ALA A 12 -6.21 -0.26 2.50
CA ALA A 12 -6.05 -0.90 3.80
C ALA A 12 -6.31 -2.41 3.77
N CYS A 13 -7.29 -2.87 2.97
CA CYS A 13 -7.53 -4.30 2.78
C CYS A 13 -6.36 -4.99 2.08
N ALA A 14 -5.86 -4.41 0.97
CA ALA A 14 -4.73 -4.96 0.24
C ALA A 14 -3.46 -5.01 1.12
N ASP A 15 -3.13 -3.91 1.78
CA ASP A 15 -1.95 -3.81 2.64
C ASP A 15 -2.04 -4.75 3.87
N GLY A 16 -3.23 -4.86 4.47
CA GLY A 16 -3.47 -5.80 5.56
C GLY A 16 -3.29 -7.26 5.12
N MET A 17 -3.78 -7.62 3.93
CA MET A 17 -3.62 -8.97 3.38
C MET A 17 -2.16 -9.28 3.07
N ILE A 18 -1.37 -8.33 2.54
CA ILE A 18 0.08 -8.49 2.35
C ILE A 18 0.75 -8.81 3.69
N GLY A 19 0.41 -8.07 4.75
CA GLY A 19 0.96 -8.30 6.10
C GLY A 19 0.62 -9.68 6.69
N VAL A 20 -0.55 -10.25 6.34
CA VAL A 20 -0.95 -11.59 6.77
C VAL A 20 -0.28 -12.70 5.93
N LEU A 21 -0.14 -12.47 4.62
CA LEU A 21 0.40 -13.47 3.69
C LEU A 21 1.94 -13.53 3.75
N LEU A 22 2.62 -12.43 4.03
CA LEU A 22 4.09 -12.34 4.02
C LEU A 22 4.76 -13.33 5.01
N PRO A 23 4.34 -13.46 6.28
CA PRO A 23 4.94 -14.43 7.20
C PRO A 23 4.71 -15.88 6.77
N ALA A 24 3.55 -16.19 6.20
CA ALA A 24 3.23 -17.55 5.72
C ALA A 24 4.15 -17.94 4.54
N ILE A 25 4.48 -16.98 3.67
CA ILE A 25 5.39 -17.18 2.55
C ILE A 25 6.83 -17.35 3.05
N LEU A 26 7.30 -16.46 3.94
CA LEU A 26 8.67 -16.51 4.48
C LEU A 26 8.93 -17.77 5.31
N PHE A 27 7.98 -18.17 6.16
CA PHE A 27 8.08 -19.40 6.95
C PHE A 27 8.16 -20.65 6.07
N LYS A 28 7.39 -20.67 4.98
CA LYS A 28 7.34 -21.81 4.06
C LYS A 28 8.55 -21.89 3.11
N PHE A 29 9.19 -20.75 2.80
CA PHE A 29 10.52 -20.74 2.16
C PHE A 29 11.62 -21.31 3.07
N SER A 30 11.46 -21.19 4.40
CA SER A 30 12.41 -21.73 5.38
C SER A 30 12.21 -23.23 5.64
N THR A 31 11.01 -23.78 5.45
CA THR A 31 10.71 -25.21 5.65
C THR A 31 10.70 -25.95 4.33
N TYR A 32 11.80 -26.66 4.11
CA TYR A 32 12.24 -27.39 2.92
C TYR A 32 11.29 -28.53 2.50
N ASP A 33 10.15 -28.25 1.86
CA ASP A 33 9.45 -29.25 1.04
C ASP A 33 9.23 -28.70 -0.36
N GLN A 34 10.08 -29.16 -1.29
CA GLN A 34 10.19 -28.68 -2.67
C GLN A 34 9.17 -29.35 -3.62
N ASN A 35 8.43 -30.36 -3.16
CA ASN A 35 7.56 -31.17 -4.01
C ASN A 35 6.10 -30.68 -4.08
N MET A 36 5.68 -29.79 -3.18
CA MET A 36 4.29 -29.29 -3.12
C MET A 36 4.06 -28.00 -3.95
N TRP A 37 5.01 -27.64 -4.81
CA TRP A 37 5.15 -26.28 -5.36
C TRP A 37 4.69 -26.07 -6.81
N VAL A 38 4.16 -27.08 -7.51
CA VAL A 38 3.75 -26.89 -8.91
C VAL A 38 2.24 -26.67 -9.06
N SER A 39 1.42 -27.29 -8.21
CA SER A 39 -0.05 -27.16 -8.23
C SER A 39 -0.61 -26.13 -7.23
N ALA A 40 0.03 -25.95 -6.08
CA ALA A 40 -0.38 -24.96 -5.07
C ALA A 40 0.24 -23.57 -5.30
N ALA A 41 1.27 -23.45 -6.15
CA ALA A 41 1.91 -22.17 -6.42
C ALA A 41 0.96 -21.14 -7.05
N CYS A 42 0.08 -21.54 -7.95
CA CYS A 42 -0.91 -20.63 -8.55
C CYS A 42 -1.85 -20.05 -7.48
N LEU A 43 -2.44 -20.94 -6.68
CA LEU A 43 -3.46 -20.62 -5.69
C LEU A 43 -2.98 -19.67 -4.57
N PHE A 44 -1.67 -19.69 -4.26
CA PHE A 44 -1.11 -18.87 -3.18
C PHE A 44 -0.19 -17.74 -3.67
N ARG A 45 0.54 -17.93 -4.79
CA ARG A 45 1.52 -16.95 -5.30
C ARG A 45 0.85 -15.88 -6.16
N GLY A 46 -0.16 -16.25 -6.96
CA GLY A 46 -0.95 -15.31 -7.75
C GLY A 46 -1.61 -14.24 -6.87
N PRO A 47 -2.41 -14.63 -5.87
CA PRO A 47 -3.07 -13.68 -4.97
C PRO A 47 -2.09 -12.79 -4.20
N TYR A 48 -0.92 -13.31 -3.83
CA TYR A 48 0.10 -12.52 -3.15
C TYR A 48 0.63 -11.36 -4.00
N TYR A 49 1.09 -11.64 -5.22
CA TYR A 49 1.53 -10.58 -6.13
C TYR A 49 0.37 -9.65 -6.52
N ALA A 50 -0.85 -10.20 -6.64
CA ALA A 50 -2.04 -9.41 -6.88
C ALA A 50 -2.29 -8.38 -5.78
N MET A 51 -2.19 -8.75 -4.49
CA MET A 51 -2.41 -7.79 -3.39
C MET A 51 -1.45 -6.61 -3.46
N PHE A 52 -0.19 -6.90 -3.76
CA PHE A 52 0.83 -5.88 -3.90
C PHE A 52 0.52 -4.91 -5.05
N SER A 53 0.14 -5.45 -6.21
CA SER A 53 -0.25 -4.63 -7.35
C SER A 53 -1.59 -3.89 -7.16
N ILE A 54 -2.55 -4.48 -6.44
CA ILE A 54 -3.80 -3.81 -6.03
C ILE A 54 -3.50 -2.59 -5.16
N SER A 55 -2.56 -2.70 -4.22
CA SER A 55 -2.13 -1.58 -3.38
C SER A 55 -1.57 -0.43 -4.23
N LEU A 56 -0.63 -0.72 -5.13
CA LEU A 56 -0.05 0.28 -6.05
C LEU A 56 -1.08 0.91 -7.00
N SER A 57 -1.94 0.09 -7.60
CA SER A 57 -2.99 0.54 -8.52
C SER A 57 -4.05 1.37 -7.79
N THR A 58 -4.35 1.02 -6.53
CA THR A 58 -5.23 1.83 -5.68
C THR A 58 -4.57 3.16 -5.32
N LEU A 59 -3.26 3.19 -5.03
CA LEU A 59 -2.50 4.44 -4.84
C LEU A 59 -2.54 5.32 -6.09
N LEU A 60 -2.41 4.72 -7.29
CA LEU A 60 -2.56 5.44 -8.55
C LEU A 60 -3.98 6.00 -8.71
N GLY A 61 -5.01 5.21 -8.38
CA GLY A 61 -6.41 5.67 -8.36
C GLY A 61 -6.63 6.86 -7.42
N ILE A 62 -6.00 6.84 -6.24
CA ILE A 62 -5.97 7.99 -5.32
C ILE A 62 -5.27 9.17 -5.98
N ALA A 63 -4.10 8.97 -6.62
CA ALA A 63 -3.39 10.06 -7.29
C ALA A 63 -4.23 10.71 -8.39
N ILE A 64 -4.95 9.92 -9.20
CA ILE A 64 -5.87 10.39 -10.25
C ILE A 64 -7.05 11.17 -9.64
N ASP A 65 -7.75 10.60 -8.65
CA ASP A 65 -8.85 11.27 -7.93
C ASP A 65 -8.43 12.66 -7.47
N ARG A 66 -7.24 12.73 -6.88
CA ARG A 66 -6.68 13.95 -6.33
C ARG A 66 -6.19 14.93 -7.37
N TYR A 67 -5.64 14.44 -8.46
CA TYR A 67 -5.29 15.25 -9.61
C TYR A 67 -6.53 15.94 -10.16
N VAL A 68 -7.60 15.18 -10.43
CA VAL A 68 -8.85 15.72 -10.98
C VAL A 68 -9.49 16.71 -10.00
N ALA A 69 -9.49 16.42 -8.70
CA ALA A 69 -9.98 17.36 -7.69
C ALA A 69 -9.18 18.68 -7.63
N ALA A 70 -7.86 18.62 -7.79
CA ALA A 70 -6.98 19.80 -7.69
C ALA A 70 -6.97 20.65 -8.96
N VAL A 71 -7.04 20.00 -10.13
CA VAL A 71 -6.89 20.63 -11.45
C VAL A 71 -8.25 20.98 -12.08
N HIS A 72 -9.27 20.12 -11.93
CA HIS A 72 -10.59 20.27 -12.53
C HIS A 72 -11.73 20.18 -11.50
N PRO A 73 -11.84 21.16 -10.57
CA PRO A 73 -12.74 21.09 -9.42
C PRO A 73 -14.23 21.00 -9.79
N LEU A 74 -14.66 21.64 -10.89
CA LEU A 74 -16.06 21.60 -11.34
C LEU A 74 -16.43 20.22 -11.89
N ILE A 75 -15.57 19.63 -12.72
CA ILE A 75 -15.76 18.28 -13.26
C ILE A 75 -15.79 17.28 -12.10
N TYR A 76 -14.84 17.39 -11.16
CA TYR A 76 -14.80 16.55 -9.98
C TYR A 76 -16.11 16.59 -9.19
N ARG A 77 -16.64 17.80 -8.94
CA ARG A 77 -17.90 17.98 -8.19
C ARG A 77 -19.11 17.35 -8.89
N MET A 78 -19.15 17.38 -10.22
CA MET A 78 -20.27 16.86 -11.01
C MET A 78 -20.18 15.35 -11.28
N ARG A 79 -18.96 14.81 -11.41
CA ARG A 79 -18.73 13.44 -11.86
C ARG A 79 -18.36 12.49 -10.73
N MET A 80 -17.57 12.92 -9.75
CA MET A 80 -17.01 11.98 -8.78
C MET A 80 -18.01 11.62 -7.69
N THR A 81 -18.34 10.33 -7.59
CA THR A 81 -19.27 9.78 -6.60
C THR A 81 -18.65 8.59 -5.87
N VAL A 82 -19.21 8.25 -4.70
CA VAL A 82 -18.80 7.05 -3.94
C VAL A 82 -19.00 5.77 -4.75
N THR A 83 -20.05 5.71 -5.57
CA THR A 83 -20.35 4.56 -6.43
C THR A 83 -19.27 4.36 -7.48
N ILE A 84 -18.83 5.43 -8.15
CA ILE A 84 -17.73 5.36 -9.12
C ILE A 84 -16.44 4.92 -8.43
N ALA A 85 -16.10 5.50 -7.27
CA ALA A 85 -14.90 5.09 -6.52
C ALA A 85 -14.93 3.61 -6.13
N ARG A 86 -16.09 3.08 -5.67
CA ARG A 86 -16.27 1.66 -5.37
C ARG A 86 -16.12 0.79 -6.61
N PHE A 87 -16.77 1.17 -7.71
CA PHE A 87 -16.67 0.45 -8.97
C PHE A 87 -15.21 0.40 -9.46
N THR A 88 -14.49 1.51 -9.44
CA THR A 88 -13.06 1.56 -9.76
C THR A 88 -12.24 0.62 -8.88
N CYS A 89 -12.47 0.60 -7.56
CA CYS A 89 -11.78 -0.34 -6.67
C CYS A 89 -12.08 -1.80 -7.05
N ILE A 90 -13.34 -2.15 -7.27
CA ILE A 90 -13.72 -3.52 -7.67
C ILE A 90 -13.04 -3.91 -8.99
N CYS A 91 -13.03 -3.02 -9.99
CA CYS A 91 -12.31 -3.26 -11.24
C CYS A 91 -10.81 -3.48 -11.02
N ILE A 92 -10.15 -2.66 -10.19
CA ILE A 92 -8.74 -2.87 -9.83
C ILE A 92 -8.55 -4.26 -9.24
N TRP A 93 -9.34 -4.66 -8.24
CA TRP A 93 -9.22 -5.97 -7.61
C TRP A 93 -9.38 -7.11 -8.61
N LEU A 94 -10.42 -7.08 -9.43
CA LEU A 94 -10.71 -8.14 -10.40
C LEU A 94 -9.63 -8.23 -11.49
N LEU A 95 -9.20 -7.09 -12.03
CA LEU A 95 -8.19 -7.06 -13.08
C LEU A 95 -6.84 -7.54 -12.57
N GLN A 96 -6.41 -7.09 -11.39
CA GLN A 96 -5.13 -7.50 -10.83
C GLN A 96 -5.16 -8.97 -10.40
N LEU A 97 -6.22 -9.45 -9.76
CA LEU A 97 -6.34 -10.87 -9.42
C LEU A 97 -6.31 -11.76 -10.66
N ALA A 98 -7.10 -11.42 -11.68
CA ALA A 98 -7.15 -12.19 -12.92
C ALA A 98 -5.79 -12.20 -13.64
N LEU A 99 -5.12 -11.05 -13.73
CA LEU A 99 -3.81 -10.93 -14.37
C LEU A 99 -2.76 -11.78 -13.65
N TRP A 100 -2.65 -11.64 -12.33
CA TRP A 100 -1.62 -12.31 -11.54
C TRP A 100 -1.88 -13.81 -11.39
N GLU A 101 -3.14 -14.23 -11.31
CA GLU A 101 -3.50 -15.65 -11.37
C GLU A 101 -3.14 -16.24 -12.73
N ALA A 102 -3.51 -15.58 -13.84
CA ALA A 102 -3.19 -16.06 -15.18
C ALA A 102 -1.67 -16.14 -15.41
N LEU A 103 -0.92 -15.12 -14.97
CA LEU A 103 0.54 -15.07 -15.11
C LEU A 103 1.21 -16.18 -14.30
N THR A 104 0.84 -16.34 -13.02
CA THR A 104 1.43 -17.38 -12.17
C THR A 104 1.02 -18.79 -12.59
N CYS A 105 -0.21 -18.99 -13.05
CA CYS A 105 -0.66 -20.24 -13.67
C CYS A 105 0.11 -20.59 -14.93
N TYR A 106 0.26 -19.63 -15.84
CA TYR A 106 0.96 -19.85 -17.10
C TYR A 106 2.42 -20.24 -16.85
N TYR A 107 3.14 -19.48 -16.03
CA TYR A 107 4.54 -19.78 -15.74
C TYR A 107 4.70 -20.99 -14.82
N GLY A 108 3.75 -21.26 -13.91
CA GLY A 108 3.72 -22.47 -13.09
C GLY A 108 3.52 -23.75 -13.92
N SER A 109 2.69 -23.72 -14.97
CA SER A 109 2.47 -24.89 -15.82
C SER A 109 3.69 -25.24 -16.67
N GLN A 110 4.49 -24.24 -17.10
CA GLN A 110 5.75 -24.49 -17.81
C GLN A 110 6.78 -25.22 -16.94
N ILE A 111 6.71 -25.03 -15.62
CA ILE A 111 7.56 -25.71 -14.64
C ILE A 111 7.17 -27.20 -14.56
N SER A 112 5.88 -27.54 -14.48
CA SER A 112 5.41 -28.96 -14.46
C SER A 112 5.78 -29.77 -15.70
N VAL A 113 5.92 -29.12 -16.86
CA VAL A 113 6.23 -29.81 -18.12
C VAL A 113 7.72 -30.17 -18.22
N ARG A 114 8.58 -29.47 -17.46
CA ARG A 114 9.99 -29.82 -17.32
C ARG A 114 10.11 -30.89 -16.23
N ASN A 115 10.49 -32.10 -16.62
CA ASN A 115 10.83 -33.20 -15.70
C ASN A 115 12.16 -32.94 -14.96
N ASP A 116 12.41 -31.71 -14.55
CA ASP A 116 13.59 -31.32 -13.81
C ASP A 116 13.45 -31.81 -12.36
N PRO A 117 14.52 -32.29 -11.72
CA PRO A 117 14.49 -32.69 -10.32
C PRO A 117 13.90 -31.60 -9.41
N PRO A 118 13.22 -31.98 -8.31
CA PRO A 118 12.84 -31.02 -7.27
C PRO A 118 14.05 -30.19 -6.82
N GLY A 119 13.89 -28.87 -6.72
CA GLY A 119 14.98 -27.96 -6.33
C GLY A 119 15.83 -27.39 -7.46
N THR A 120 15.55 -27.74 -8.73
CA THR A 120 16.22 -27.13 -9.88
C THR A 120 15.81 -25.65 -10.02
N VAL A 121 16.73 -24.78 -10.46
CA VAL A 121 16.58 -23.31 -10.50
C VAL A 121 15.28 -22.82 -11.17
N HIS A 122 14.81 -23.55 -12.18
CA HIS A 122 13.57 -23.25 -12.90
C HIS A 122 12.29 -23.50 -12.07
N ASN A 123 12.36 -24.35 -11.05
CA ASN A 123 11.25 -24.65 -10.12
C ASN A 123 11.14 -23.60 -9.00
N ILE A 124 12.20 -22.80 -8.76
CA ILE A 124 12.29 -21.83 -7.66
C ILE A 124 12.15 -20.40 -8.18
N PHE A 125 12.75 -20.11 -9.34
CA PHE A 125 12.69 -18.80 -9.98
C PHE A 125 11.88 -18.86 -11.28
N PRO A 126 10.87 -17.97 -11.43
CA PRO A 126 10.21 -17.78 -12.70
C PRO A 126 11.24 -17.41 -13.77
N GLY A 127 11.06 -17.88 -15.01
CA GLY A 127 11.96 -17.51 -16.11
C GLY A 127 12.11 -16.00 -16.28
N MET A 128 13.20 -15.55 -16.92
CA MET A 128 13.52 -14.13 -17.11
C MET A 128 12.35 -13.29 -17.67
N SER A 129 11.48 -13.90 -18.48
CA SER A 129 10.29 -13.25 -19.02
C SER A 129 9.22 -12.97 -17.95
N PHE A 130 8.99 -13.85 -16.98
CA PHE A 130 8.10 -13.55 -15.85
C PHE A 130 8.67 -12.41 -15.02
N LEU A 131 9.96 -12.48 -14.65
CA LEU A 131 10.61 -11.41 -13.88
C LEU A 131 10.46 -10.07 -14.61
N PHE A 132 10.75 -10.02 -15.90
CA PHE A 132 10.56 -8.83 -16.71
C PHE A 132 9.11 -8.31 -16.69
N LEU A 133 8.12 -9.18 -16.96
CA LEU A 133 6.70 -8.78 -16.95
C LEU A 133 6.25 -8.26 -15.59
N THR A 134 6.67 -8.90 -14.50
CA THR A 134 6.39 -8.42 -13.14
C THR A 134 7.01 -7.05 -12.88
N GLN A 135 8.25 -6.82 -13.34
CA GLN A 135 8.91 -5.53 -13.15
C GLN A 135 8.22 -4.41 -13.94
N VAL A 136 7.80 -4.68 -15.17
CA VAL A 136 7.09 -3.72 -16.02
C VAL A 136 5.72 -3.37 -15.44
N GLU A 137 4.95 -4.39 -15.06
CA GLU A 137 3.61 -4.21 -14.50
C GLU A 137 3.62 -3.32 -13.25
N ILE A 138 4.58 -3.57 -12.36
CA ILE A 138 4.74 -2.83 -11.11
C ILE A 138 5.27 -1.41 -11.35
N LEU A 139 6.11 -1.21 -12.36
CA LEU A 139 6.72 0.08 -12.67
C LEU A 139 5.68 1.10 -13.18
N LEU A 140 4.68 0.65 -13.93
CA LEU A 140 3.64 1.51 -14.50
C LEU A 140 2.88 2.34 -13.45
N PRO A 141 2.27 1.75 -12.40
CA PRO A 141 1.58 2.52 -11.37
C PRO A 141 2.54 3.39 -10.55
N ILE A 142 3.80 2.98 -10.36
CA ILE A 142 4.80 3.81 -9.67
C ILE A 142 5.09 5.08 -10.47
N LEU A 143 5.40 4.96 -11.76
CA LEU A 143 5.62 6.10 -12.65
C LEU A 143 4.39 7.00 -12.73
N GLY A 144 3.19 6.42 -12.83
CA GLY A 144 1.93 7.17 -12.81
C GLY A 144 1.75 7.99 -11.53
N ASN A 145 2.05 7.40 -10.36
CA ASN A 145 2.01 8.11 -9.08
C ASN A 145 3.04 9.25 -9.06
N LEU A 146 4.28 9.00 -9.48
CA LEU A 146 5.34 10.01 -9.56
C LEU A 146 4.92 11.20 -10.44
N ILE A 147 4.38 10.93 -11.62
CA ILE A 147 3.94 11.96 -12.58
C ILE A 147 2.77 12.77 -12.01
N LEU A 148 1.71 12.12 -11.55
CA LEU A 148 0.50 12.80 -11.11
C LEU A 148 0.73 13.64 -9.86
N TYR A 149 1.44 13.10 -8.86
CA TYR A 149 1.74 13.88 -7.65
C TYR A 149 2.74 15.01 -7.93
N SER A 150 3.71 14.82 -8.83
CA SER A 150 4.60 15.90 -9.27
C SER A 150 3.80 17.01 -9.95
N ALA A 151 2.87 16.67 -10.84
CA ALA A 151 2.00 17.64 -11.50
C ALA A 151 1.13 18.42 -10.49
N ILE A 152 0.58 17.73 -9.48
CA ILE A 152 -0.18 18.38 -8.39
C ILE A 152 0.71 19.32 -7.60
N TYR A 153 1.91 18.87 -7.20
CA TYR A 153 2.86 19.69 -6.46
C TYR A 153 3.24 20.98 -7.22
N ILE A 154 3.59 20.85 -8.51
CA ILE A 154 3.93 21.98 -9.38
C ILE A 154 2.74 22.96 -9.47
N LYS A 155 1.52 22.45 -9.67
CA LYS A 155 0.33 23.29 -9.78
C LYS A 155 0.05 24.06 -8.49
N LEU A 156 0.18 23.40 -7.33
CA LEU A 156 -0.02 24.03 -6.03
C LEU A 156 1.06 25.06 -5.71
N ARG A 157 2.32 24.79 -6.07
CA ARG A 157 3.42 25.75 -5.91
C ARG A 157 3.21 27.00 -6.78
N LYS A 158 2.84 26.82 -8.06
CA LYS A 158 2.54 27.94 -8.96
C LYS A 158 1.41 28.84 -8.41
N ARG A 159 0.34 28.26 -7.86
CA ARG A 159 -0.75 29.04 -7.21
C ARG A 159 -0.25 29.86 -6.02
N THR A 160 0.69 29.31 -5.25
CA THR A 160 1.25 29.99 -4.07
C THR A 160 2.19 31.14 -4.46
N VAL A 161 3.03 30.94 -5.49
CA VAL A 161 3.97 31.96 -5.97
C VAL A 161 3.23 33.13 -6.62
N VAL A 162 2.30 32.85 -7.55
CA VAL A 162 1.51 33.89 -8.23
C VAL A 162 0.68 34.71 -7.24
N SER A 163 0.13 34.07 -6.20
CA SER A 163 -0.63 34.76 -5.15
C SER A 163 0.26 35.59 -4.20
N GLY A 164 1.58 35.35 -4.16
CA GLY A 164 2.53 36.11 -3.33
C GLY A 164 3.20 37.28 -4.08
N SER A 165 3.20 37.27 -5.41
CA SER A 165 3.80 38.34 -6.25
C SER A 165 2.85 39.48 -6.60
N THR A 166 1.54 39.38 -6.30
CA THR A 166 0.54 40.42 -6.58
C THR A 166 -0.05 40.96 -5.27
N THR A 167 0.76 41.60 -4.44
CA THR A 167 0.26 42.33 -3.27
C THR A 167 1.01 43.65 -3.09
N ASN A 168 0.75 44.56 -4.01
CA ASN A 168 0.67 46.00 -3.78
C ASN A 168 -0.53 46.49 -4.58
N ASN A 169 -1.75 46.28 -4.07
CA ASN A 169 -2.86 47.23 -4.18
C ASN A 169 -4.17 46.65 -3.64
N LEU A 170 -4.95 47.57 -3.09
CA LEU A 170 -6.14 47.39 -2.28
C LEU A 170 -7.25 46.59 -2.99
N ASN A 171 -8.09 45.94 -2.17
CA ASN A 171 -9.39 45.36 -2.51
C ASN A 171 -9.38 44.13 -3.43
N SER A 172 -9.00 42.96 -2.90
CA SER A 172 -9.48 41.70 -3.47
C SER A 172 -9.73 40.65 -2.39
N SER A 173 -10.99 40.54 -1.97
CA SER A 173 -11.54 39.48 -1.13
C SER A 173 -11.58 38.10 -1.80
N CYS A 174 -10.67 37.81 -2.74
CA CYS A 174 -10.68 36.58 -3.53
C CYS A 174 -9.27 36.03 -3.83
N ALA A 175 -8.30 36.25 -2.95
CA ALA A 175 -7.10 35.41 -2.90
C ALA A 175 -7.30 34.37 -1.80
N THR A 176 -7.95 33.24 -2.13
CA THR A 176 -8.16 32.15 -1.18
C THR A 176 -6.81 31.49 -0.89
N GLN A 177 -6.16 31.92 0.19
CA GLN A 177 -5.01 31.22 0.76
C GLN A 177 -5.33 29.72 0.85
N PRO A 178 -4.44 28.81 0.43
CA PRO A 178 -4.69 27.39 0.50
C PRO A 178 -4.98 27.00 1.95
N SER A 179 -6.19 26.48 2.17
CA SER A 179 -6.66 26.12 3.51
C SER A 179 -5.67 25.21 4.22
N ALA A 180 -5.65 25.21 5.55
CA ALA A 180 -4.82 24.28 6.34
C ALA A 180 -5.02 22.81 5.91
N LYS A 181 -6.23 22.45 5.45
CA LYS A 181 -6.56 21.14 4.89
C LYS A 181 -5.81 20.86 3.58
N THR A 182 -5.70 21.85 2.71
CA THR A 182 -4.92 21.76 1.45
C THR A 182 -3.43 21.58 1.72
N LYS A 183 -2.86 22.30 2.69
CA LYS A 183 -1.44 22.18 3.07
C LYS A 183 -1.12 20.81 3.69
N ALA A 184 -1.97 20.33 4.60
CA ALA A 184 -1.84 19.00 5.18
C ALA A 184 -1.91 17.91 4.10
N PHE A 185 -2.81 18.08 3.14
CA PHE A 185 -2.96 17.18 2.02
C PHE A 185 -1.74 17.16 1.08
N THR A 186 -1.14 18.31 0.76
CA THR A 186 0.13 18.36 0.00
C THR A 186 1.27 17.68 0.74
N LYS A 187 1.34 17.85 2.07
CA LYS A 187 2.33 17.14 2.90
C LYS A 187 2.15 15.62 2.81
N MET A 188 0.92 15.12 2.77
CA MET A 188 0.62 13.69 2.52
C MET A 188 1.27 13.22 1.23
N MET A 189 1.04 13.94 0.14
CA MET A 189 1.51 13.58 -1.19
C MET A 189 3.04 13.52 -1.26
N VAL A 190 3.72 14.50 -0.65
CA VAL A 190 5.19 14.53 -0.61
C VAL A 190 5.75 13.36 0.20
N LEU A 191 5.12 12.99 1.32
CA LEU A 191 5.55 11.84 2.12
C LEU A 191 5.34 10.51 1.38
N VAL A 192 4.19 10.33 0.73
CA VAL A 192 3.91 9.13 -0.08
C VAL A 192 4.89 9.03 -1.25
N LEU A 193 5.15 10.13 -1.95
CA LEU A 193 6.14 10.19 -3.04
C LEU A 193 7.56 9.88 -2.59
N GLY A 194 8.02 10.54 -1.53
CA GLY A 194 9.38 10.35 -1.02
C GLY A 194 9.59 8.91 -0.56
N TYR A 195 8.60 8.33 0.10
CA TYR A 195 8.65 6.95 0.53
C TYR A 195 8.63 5.97 -0.65
N LEU A 196 7.78 6.20 -1.67
CA LEU A 196 7.79 5.38 -2.89
C LEU A 196 9.18 5.36 -3.54
N ILE A 197 9.88 6.48 -3.63
CA ILE A 197 11.24 6.51 -4.19
C ILE A 197 12.20 5.69 -3.33
N ILE A 198 12.19 5.89 -2.01
CA ILE A 198 13.09 5.20 -1.07
C ILE A 198 12.86 3.69 -1.07
N ALA A 199 11.60 3.25 -1.11
CA ALA A 199 11.27 1.83 -1.03
C ALA A 199 11.54 1.07 -2.34
N TRP A 200 11.43 1.74 -3.48
CA TRP A 200 11.45 1.09 -4.79
C TRP A 200 12.74 1.25 -5.56
N LEU A 201 13.35 2.44 -5.52
CA LEU A 201 14.53 2.74 -6.32
C LEU A 201 15.70 1.79 -6.00
N PRO A 202 16.03 1.48 -4.73
CA PRO A 202 17.09 0.54 -4.41
C PRO A 202 16.83 -0.85 -4.97
N TYR A 203 15.58 -1.32 -4.93
CA TYR A 203 15.20 -2.62 -5.47
C TYR A 203 15.42 -2.67 -7.00
N TYR A 204 14.97 -1.67 -7.74
CA TYR A 204 15.17 -1.59 -9.19
C TYR A 204 16.63 -1.42 -9.60
N ILE A 205 17.49 -0.88 -8.73
CA ILE A 205 18.93 -0.79 -8.97
C ILE A 205 19.60 -2.14 -8.70
N ILE A 206 19.29 -2.82 -7.58
CA ILE A 206 20.01 -4.00 -7.11
C ILE A 206 19.63 -5.28 -7.85
N VAL A 207 18.34 -5.49 -8.14
CA VAL A 207 17.85 -6.72 -8.78
C VAL A 207 18.51 -7.03 -10.13
N PRO A 208 18.70 -6.08 -11.06
CA PRO A 208 19.33 -6.39 -12.35
C PRO A 208 20.85 -6.59 -12.30
N LEU A 209 21.52 -6.24 -11.19
CA LEU A 209 22.99 -6.28 -11.10
C LEU A 209 23.55 -7.70 -10.99
N HIS A 210 22.73 -8.69 -10.67
CA HIS A 210 23.22 -10.05 -10.51
C HIS A 210 22.26 -11.07 -11.11
N LYS A 211 22.85 -12.10 -11.72
CA LYS A 211 22.06 -13.21 -12.25
C LYS A 211 21.58 -14.05 -11.09
N VAL A 212 20.34 -14.51 -11.20
CA VAL A 212 19.76 -15.48 -10.27
C VAL A 212 20.67 -16.71 -10.20
N ASN A 213 21.10 -17.07 -8.99
CA ASN A 213 21.90 -18.27 -8.67
C ASN A 213 23.29 -18.35 -9.31
N ASP A 214 23.96 -17.22 -9.47
CA ASP A 214 25.39 -17.23 -9.78
C ASP A 214 26.19 -17.67 -8.52
N PRO A 215 26.92 -18.80 -8.55
CA PRO A 215 27.70 -19.26 -7.40
C PRO A 215 28.83 -18.30 -7.01
N THR A 216 29.13 -17.30 -7.84
CA THR A 216 30.06 -16.21 -7.54
C THR A 216 29.39 -15.01 -6.87
N THR A 217 28.10 -15.10 -6.51
CA THR A 217 27.36 -14.02 -5.84
C THR A 217 28.09 -13.61 -4.56
N PRO A 218 28.54 -12.35 -4.45
CA PRO A 218 29.22 -11.91 -3.25
C PRO A 218 28.22 -11.74 -2.10
N THR A 219 28.65 -12.03 -0.87
CA THR A 219 27.81 -11.94 0.35
C THR A 219 27.18 -10.56 0.54
N TRP A 220 27.87 -9.47 0.20
CA TRP A 220 27.30 -8.12 0.28
C TRP A 220 26.05 -7.97 -0.58
N TYR A 221 25.99 -8.64 -1.75
CA TYR A 221 24.84 -8.58 -2.64
C TYR A 221 23.63 -9.27 -2.02
N VAL A 222 23.81 -10.46 -1.43
CA VAL A 222 22.73 -11.21 -0.76
C VAL A 222 22.10 -10.37 0.35
N TYR A 223 22.92 -9.83 1.27
CA TYR A 223 22.42 -8.96 2.34
C TYR A 223 21.74 -7.70 1.81
N THR A 224 22.27 -7.12 0.73
CA THR A 224 21.67 -5.94 0.11
C THR A 224 20.33 -6.29 -0.53
N TYR A 225 20.24 -7.41 -1.25
CA TYR A 225 19.02 -7.93 -1.87
C TYR A 225 17.92 -8.17 -0.83
N ASP A 226 18.25 -8.85 0.27
CA ASP A 226 17.30 -9.09 1.37
C ASP A 226 16.83 -7.77 1.99
N PHE A 227 17.76 -6.85 2.23
CA PHE A 227 17.44 -5.54 2.79
C PHE A 227 16.50 -4.73 1.87
N VAL A 228 16.81 -4.61 0.58
CA VAL A 228 15.94 -3.86 -0.37
C VAL A 228 14.59 -4.54 -0.56
N THR A 229 14.54 -5.87 -0.43
CA THR A 229 13.29 -6.65 -0.49
C THR A 229 12.42 -6.41 0.75
N ILE A 230 13.01 -6.41 1.95
CA ILE A 230 12.31 -6.05 3.20
C ILE A 230 11.79 -4.61 3.12
N LEU A 231 12.64 -3.69 2.66
CA LEU A 231 12.29 -2.29 2.49
C LEU A 231 11.11 -2.13 1.51
N LEU A 232 11.14 -2.86 0.40
CA LEU A 232 10.04 -2.90 -0.57
C LEU A 232 8.73 -3.36 0.08
N TYR A 233 8.74 -4.46 0.84
CA TYR A 233 7.54 -4.97 1.50
C TYR A 233 7.00 -4.07 2.60
N SER A 234 7.86 -3.28 3.24
CA SER A 234 7.41 -2.30 4.23
C SER A 234 6.55 -1.18 3.64
N ASN A 235 6.50 -1.02 2.31
CA ASN A 235 5.63 -0.06 1.63
C ASN A 235 4.14 -0.19 1.99
N SER A 236 3.65 -1.41 2.11
CA SER A 236 2.28 -1.65 2.55
C SER A 236 2.05 -1.32 4.03
N PHE A 237 3.09 -1.44 4.88
CA PHE A 237 3.00 -1.06 6.29
C PHE A 237 2.95 0.46 6.49
N VAL A 238 3.69 1.21 5.66
CA VAL A 238 3.80 2.66 5.77
C VAL A 238 2.52 3.39 5.37
N ASN A 239 1.73 2.82 4.46
CA ASN A 239 0.45 3.37 4.01
C ASN A 239 -0.49 3.69 5.21
N PRO A 240 -0.91 2.73 6.07
CA PRO A 240 -1.70 3.03 7.28
C PRO A 240 -1.08 4.08 8.21
N VAL A 241 0.24 4.12 8.35
CA VAL A 241 0.96 5.10 9.21
C VAL A 241 0.79 6.51 8.65
N ILE A 242 0.98 6.70 7.34
CA ILE A 242 0.81 8.00 6.69
C ILE A 242 -0.63 8.50 6.85
N TYR A 243 -1.63 7.66 6.62
CA TYR A 243 -3.04 8.06 6.70
C TYR A 243 -3.49 8.34 8.14
N SER A 244 -3.08 7.51 9.10
CA SER A 244 -3.44 7.67 10.52
C SER A 244 -2.80 8.90 11.16
N TRP A 245 -1.58 9.27 10.75
CA TRP A 245 -0.91 10.45 11.31
C TRP A 245 -1.57 11.76 10.88
N GLN A 246 -2.05 11.82 9.62
CA GLN A 246 -2.51 13.08 9.04
C GLN A 246 -4.01 13.33 9.13
N ASN A 247 -4.83 12.27 9.25
CA ASN A 247 -6.27 12.44 9.32
C ASN A 247 -6.75 12.51 10.78
N ARG A 248 -7.19 13.71 11.21
CA ARG A 248 -7.75 13.94 12.55
C ARG A 248 -8.95 13.04 12.84
N ASP A 249 -9.78 12.72 11.84
CA ASP A 249 -10.94 11.84 12.01
C ASP A 249 -10.51 10.40 12.35
N PHE A 250 -9.40 9.92 11.77
CA PHE A 250 -8.81 8.63 12.13
C PHE A 250 -8.23 8.66 13.54
N ARG A 251 -7.49 9.72 13.90
CA ARG A 251 -6.96 9.88 15.26
C ARG A 251 -8.07 9.91 16.31
N ASP A 252 -9.17 10.58 16.02
CA ASP A 252 -10.34 10.64 16.90
C ASP A 252 -11.06 9.29 16.98
N ALA A 253 -11.14 8.54 15.87
CA ALA A 253 -11.65 7.17 15.87
C ALA A 253 -10.75 6.20 16.68
N TYR A 254 -9.44 6.25 16.49
CA TYR A 254 -8.45 5.48 17.27
C TYR A 254 -8.53 5.83 18.76
N ALA A 255 -8.59 7.13 19.09
CA ALA A 255 -8.76 7.59 20.46
C ALA A 255 -10.07 7.10 21.09
N LYS A 256 -11.17 7.06 20.32
CA LYS A 256 -12.45 6.49 20.78
C LYS A 256 -12.36 4.99 21.04
N ILE A 257 -11.66 4.22 20.18
CA ILE A 257 -11.44 2.78 20.38
C ILE A 257 -10.59 2.53 21.64
N LEU A 258 -9.50 3.28 21.81
CA LEU A 258 -8.64 3.19 22.99
C LEU A 258 -9.38 3.59 24.28
N LYS A 259 -10.23 4.63 24.23
CA LYS A 259 -11.10 5.04 25.35
C LYS A 259 -12.23 4.05 25.66
N ARG A 260 -12.72 3.29 24.67
CA ARG A 260 -13.68 2.20 24.90
C ARG A 260 -13.03 1.01 25.62
N LYS A 261 -11.78 0.66 25.28
CA LYS A 261 -11.03 -0.39 26.00
C LYS A 261 -10.79 -0.05 27.47
N THR A 262 -10.52 1.22 27.81
CA THR A 262 -10.38 1.66 29.22
C THR A 262 -11.69 1.65 29.99
N ARG A 263 -12.84 1.93 29.35
CA ARG A 263 -14.15 1.79 30.01
C ARG A 263 -14.52 0.34 30.31
N VAL A 264 -14.29 -0.60 29.38
CA VAL A 264 -14.60 -2.02 29.60
C VAL A 264 -13.75 -2.62 30.74
N GLY A 265 -12.48 -2.22 30.88
CA GLY A 265 -11.65 -2.60 32.03
C GLY A 265 -12.13 -2.01 33.36
N SER A 266 -12.63 -0.78 33.36
CA SER A 266 -13.08 -0.10 34.59
C SER A 266 -14.45 -0.60 35.11
N THR A 267 -15.35 -1.08 34.23
CA THR A 267 -16.61 -1.72 34.67
C THR A 267 -16.40 -3.14 35.21
N ALA A 268 -15.47 -3.91 34.63
CA ALA A 268 -15.12 -5.24 35.15
C ALA A 268 -14.50 -5.16 36.55
N ASP A 269 -13.65 -4.16 36.79
CA ASP A 269 -12.99 -3.96 38.08
C ASP A 269 -13.97 -3.41 39.15
N ARG A 270 -14.91 -2.53 38.78
CA ARG A 270 -16.00 -2.08 39.68
C ARG A 270 -16.97 -3.20 40.07
N THR A 271 -17.29 -4.10 39.14
CA THR A 271 -18.18 -5.24 39.42
C THR A 271 -17.51 -6.25 40.35
N THR A 272 -16.21 -6.51 40.15
CA THR A 272 -15.42 -7.41 41.01
C THR A 272 -15.21 -6.83 42.42
N ARG A 273 -14.98 -5.51 42.53
CA ARG A 273 -14.81 -4.79 43.80
C ARG A 273 -16.10 -4.65 44.62
N ASN A 274 -17.25 -4.54 43.95
CA ASN A 274 -18.56 -4.56 44.63
C ASN A 274 -18.92 -5.97 45.10
N ARG A 275 -18.56 -7.01 44.35
CA ARG A 275 -18.80 -8.41 44.75
C ARG A 275 -17.96 -8.83 45.96
N THR A 276 -16.72 -8.34 46.08
CA THR A 276 -15.87 -8.56 47.27
C THR A 276 -16.33 -7.78 48.50
N ARG A 277 -16.90 -6.59 48.33
CA ARG A 277 -17.51 -5.83 49.45
C ARG A 277 -18.78 -6.48 50.02
N PHE A 278 -19.60 -7.12 49.19
CA PHE A 278 -20.81 -7.81 49.66
C PHE A 278 -20.51 -9.11 50.44
N VAL A 279 -19.39 -9.79 50.13
CA VAL A 279 -18.96 -11.01 50.85
C VAL A 279 -18.31 -10.69 52.20
N THR A 280 -17.75 -9.49 52.37
CA THR A 280 -17.16 -9.05 53.65
C THR A 280 -18.18 -8.45 54.62
N SER A 281 -19.34 -7.98 54.16
CA SER A 281 -20.42 -7.45 55.01
C SER A 281 -21.45 -8.50 55.46
N SER A 282 -21.30 -9.76 55.05
CA SER A 282 -22.21 -10.88 55.38
C SER A 282 -21.60 -11.86 56.41
N ASN A 283 -20.43 -11.55 56.98
CA ASN A 283 -19.73 -12.35 57.99
C ASN A 283 -19.47 -11.56 59.29
N LEU A 284 -20.31 -10.58 59.61
CA LEU A 284 -20.34 -9.85 60.88
C LEU A 284 -21.73 -9.92 61.50
#